data_AF-A0A2K6N5V2-F1
#
_entry.id   AF-A0A2K6N5V2-F1
#
_cell.length_a   1.000
_cell.length_b   1.000
_cell.length_c   1.000
_cell.angle_alpha   90.00
_cell.angle_beta   90.00
_cell.angle_gamma   90.00
#
_symmetry.space_group_name_H-M   'P 1'
#
loop_
_entity.id
_entity.type
_entity.pdbx_description
1 polymer ?
#
loop_
_entity_poly.entity_id
_entity_poly.type
_entity_poly.pdbx_seq_one_letter_code
_entity_poly.pdbx_strand_id
1 'polypeptide(L)'
;MALRDADTQKQVKHMMKAEEIDAKAEEEFDIEKGRLVLKIMEYYEKKEKQIEQQKEIQMSNLMNQARLKILRARDDLITDLLNELLEHQMIVRCGKQDFPLVKAVVQKAIPMYKIATKNNVDVQIDQESYLPEDIAGGVEIYNGDHKIKVSNTPESRLDLIAQQMMPEVRGALFGAND
;
A
#
# COMPACT_ATOMS: atom_id res chain seq x y z
N MET A 1 87.52 11.47 -30.03
CA MET A 1 86.70 10.39 -29.45
C MET A 1 85.92 10.88 -28.23
N ALA A 2 86.57 11.49 -27.23
CA ALA A 2 85.95 11.99 -26.00
C ALA A 2 84.77 13.00 -26.13
N LEU A 3 84.76 13.85 -27.17
CA LEU A 3 83.65 14.81 -27.40
C LEU A 3 82.34 14.12 -27.79
N ARG A 4 82.39 13.02 -28.56
CA ARG A 4 81.21 12.24 -28.93
C ARG A 4 80.61 11.50 -27.73
N ASP A 5 81.44 11.06 -26.79
CA ASP A 5 81.00 10.31 -25.60
C ASP A 5 80.30 11.19 -24.56
N ALA A 6 80.67 12.47 -24.47
CA ALA A 6 80.01 13.43 -23.58
C ALA A 6 78.61 13.84 -24.08
N ASP A 7 78.44 13.98 -25.39
CA ASP A 7 77.15 14.33 -26.00
C ASP A 7 76.18 13.13 -25.99
N THR A 8 76.68 11.91 -26.18
CA THR A 8 75.86 10.69 -26.01
C THR A 8 75.47 10.48 -24.56
N GLN A 9 76.34 10.72 -23.58
CA GLN A 9 75.97 10.69 -22.15
C GLN A 9 74.91 11.72 -21.79
N LYS A 10 74.99 12.95 -22.34
CA LYS A 10 73.94 13.96 -22.14
C LYS A 10 72.62 13.51 -22.75
N GLN A 11 72.62 12.99 -23.98
CA GLN A 11 71.40 12.47 -24.62
C GLN A 11 70.78 11.32 -23.82
N VAL A 12 71.57 10.36 -23.36
CA VAL A 12 71.08 9.26 -22.51
C VAL A 12 70.47 9.79 -21.22
N LYS A 13 71.10 10.79 -20.58
CA LYS A 13 70.58 11.39 -19.34
C LYS A 13 69.28 12.17 -19.55
N HIS A 14 69.12 12.84 -20.69
CA HIS A 14 67.86 13.49 -21.06
C HIS A 14 66.76 12.46 -21.38
N MET A 15 67.12 11.38 -22.07
CA MET A 15 66.21 10.29 -22.41
C MET A 15 65.69 9.57 -21.16
N MET A 16 66.57 9.22 -20.22
CA MET A 16 66.17 8.62 -18.93
C MET A 16 65.29 9.56 -18.10
N LYS A 17 65.54 10.87 -18.14
CA LYS A 17 64.66 11.85 -17.48
C LYS A 17 63.28 11.93 -18.12
N ALA A 18 63.18 11.79 -19.44
CA ALA A 18 61.90 11.76 -20.13
C ALA A 18 61.10 10.52 -19.73
N GLU A 19 61.72 9.34 -19.74
CA GLU A 19 61.09 8.08 -19.29
C GLU A 19 60.64 8.15 -17.82
N GLU A 20 61.43 8.75 -16.93
CA GLU A 20 61.05 8.92 -15.53
C GLU A 20 59.85 9.88 -15.35
N ILE A 21 59.74 10.90 -16.20
CA ILE A 21 58.60 11.83 -16.21
C ILE A 21 57.35 11.12 -16.72
N ASP A 22 57.47 10.39 -17.82
CA ASP A 22 56.35 9.67 -18.43
C ASP A 22 55.80 8.59 -17.49
N ALA A 23 56.69 7.82 -16.84
CA ALA A 23 56.29 6.82 -15.85
C ALA A 23 55.55 7.43 -14.64
N LYS A 24 56.02 8.59 -14.15
CA LYS A 24 55.34 9.31 -13.05
C LYS A 24 54.00 9.89 -13.49
N ALA A 25 53.91 10.40 -14.72
CA ALA A 25 52.67 10.93 -15.27
C ALA A 25 51.61 9.83 -15.42
N GLU A 26 52.02 8.63 -15.85
CA GLU A 26 51.13 7.47 -15.98
C GLU A 26 50.66 6.96 -14.60
N GLU A 27 51.56 6.90 -13.61
CA GLU A 27 51.21 6.52 -12.24
C GLU A 27 50.23 7.50 -11.59
N GLU A 28 50.46 8.83 -11.74
CA GLU A 28 49.53 9.84 -11.24
C GLU A 28 48.17 9.78 -11.93
N PHE A 29 48.14 9.54 -13.25
CA PHE A 29 46.89 9.38 -14.01
C PHE A 29 46.07 8.19 -13.51
N ASP A 30 46.70 7.04 -13.27
CA ASP A 30 46.03 5.86 -12.77
C ASP A 30 45.50 6.05 -11.33
N ILE A 31 46.25 6.76 -10.48
CA ILE A 31 45.78 7.11 -9.12
C ILE A 31 44.56 8.02 -9.17
N GLU A 32 44.57 9.07 -10.01
CA GLU A 32 43.42 9.98 -10.14
C GLU A 32 42.20 9.28 -10.72
N LYS A 33 42.40 8.45 -11.75
CA LYS A 33 41.34 7.62 -12.33
C LYS A 33 40.74 6.69 -11.28
N GLY A 34 41.58 6.02 -10.48
CA GLY A 34 41.14 5.16 -9.38
C GLY A 34 40.29 5.92 -8.35
N ARG A 35 40.72 7.12 -7.94
CA ARG A 35 39.95 7.98 -7.03
C ARG A 35 38.60 8.38 -7.61
N LEU A 36 38.54 8.71 -8.89
CA LEU A 36 37.29 9.10 -9.55
C LEU A 36 36.31 7.93 -9.60
N VAL A 37 36.78 6.74 -9.97
CA VAL A 37 35.95 5.52 -10.01
C VAL A 37 35.41 5.18 -8.62
N LEU A 38 36.24 5.22 -7.57
CA LEU A 38 35.79 4.99 -6.20
C LEU A 38 34.71 5.98 -5.77
N LYS A 39 34.89 7.27 -6.07
CA LYS A 39 33.91 8.31 -5.76
C LYS A 39 32.57 8.09 -6.47
N ILE A 40 32.61 7.63 -7.72
CA ILE A 40 31.42 7.27 -8.49
C ILE A 40 30.73 6.05 -7.86
N MET A 41 31.48 5.01 -7.51
CA MET A 41 30.93 3.81 -6.86
C MET A 41 30.24 4.14 -5.54
N GLU A 42 30.88 4.91 -4.66
CA GLU A 42 30.28 5.36 -3.39
C GLU A 42 29.00 6.19 -3.60
N TYR A 43 28.97 7.04 -4.64
CA TYR A 43 27.79 7.84 -4.97
C TYR A 43 26.61 6.96 -5.38
N TYR A 44 26.85 5.97 -6.25
CA TYR A 44 25.79 5.06 -6.69
C TYR A 44 25.33 4.14 -5.57
N GLU A 45 26.24 3.64 -4.72
CA GLU A 45 25.87 2.80 -3.58
C GLU A 45 24.98 3.56 -2.57
N LYS A 46 25.32 4.83 -2.28
CA LYS A 46 24.47 5.69 -1.42
C LYS A 46 23.10 5.95 -2.05
N LYS A 47 23.07 6.20 -3.36
CA LYS A 47 21.82 6.47 -4.10
C LYS A 47 20.93 5.24 -4.16
N GLU A 48 21.50 4.05 -4.34
CA GLU A 48 20.79 2.77 -4.34
C GLU A 48 20.12 2.51 -2.98
N LYS A 49 20.88 2.65 -1.88
CA LYS A 49 20.33 2.52 -0.51
C LYS A 49 19.20 3.52 -0.24
N GLN A 50 19.32 4.77 -0.69
CA GLN A 50 18.25 5.76 -0.56
C GLN A 50 17.00 5.37 -1.34
N ILE A 51 17.15 4.89 -2.57
CA ILE A 51 16.02 4.46 -3.41
C ILE A 51 15.31 3.26 -2.76
N GLU A 52 16.05 2.31 -2.20
CA GLU A 52 15.49 1.13 -1.56
C GLU A 52 14.70 1.50 -0.30
N GLN A 53 15.27 2.32 0.58
CA GLN A 53 14.55 2.85 1.75
C GLN A 53 13.29 3.64 1.36
N GLN A 54 13.39 4.49 0.32
CA GLN A 54 12.22 5.23 -0.17
C GLN A 54 11.12 4.30 -0.69
N LYS A 55 11.47 3.22 -1.40
CA LYS A 55 10.50 2.22 -1.86
C LYS A 55 9.80 1.52 -0.70
N GLU A 56 10.54 1.14 0.34
CA GLU A 56 9.94 0.51 1.53
C GLU A 56 8.96 1.45 2.25
N ILE A 57 9.36 2.71 2.45
CA ILE A 57 8.49 3.73 3.06
C ILE A 57 7.24 3.95 2.19
N GLN A 58 7.41 4.07 0.87
CA GLN A 58 6.30 4.25 -0.06
C GLN A 58 5.33 3.07 -0.02
N MET A 59 5.86 1.84 -0.04
CA MET A 59 5.04 0.64 0.03
C MET A 59 4.29 0.56 1.36
N SER A 60 4.97 0.80 2.48
CA SER A 60 4.34 0.83 3.82
C SER A 60 3.24 1.90 3.90
N ASN A 61 3.51 3.10 3.39
CA ASN A 61 2.51 4.18 3.34
C ASN A 61 1.30 3.81 2.48
N LEU A 62 1.51 3.19 1.31
CA LEU A 62 0.44 2.74 0.44
C LEU A 62 -0.43 1.68 1.13
N MET A 63 0.19 0.69 1.77
CA MET A 63 -0.50 -0.36 2.52
C MET A 63 -1.29 0.21 3.69
N ASN A 64 -0.72 1.15 4.45
CA ASN A 64 -1.40 1.83 5.54
C ASN A 64 -2.58 2.68 5.05
N GLN A 65 -2.43 3.38 3.92
CA GLN A 65 -3.52 4.12 3.31
C GLN A 65 -4.67 3.20 2.85
N ALA A 66 -4.35 2.07 2.21
CA ALA A 66 -5.34 1.09 1.81
C ALA A 66 -6.09 0.52 3.02
N ARG A 67 -5.36 0.16 4.08
CA ARG A 67 -5.93 -0.31 5.35
C ARG A 67 -6.86 0.73 5.98
N LEU A 68 -6.45 2.00 6.03
CA LEU A 68 -7.28 3.09 6.58
C LEU A 68 -8.54 3.33 5.75
N LYS A 69 -8.47 3.21 4.41
CA LYS A 69 -9.66 3.31 3.55
C LYS A 69 -10.66 2.20 3.84
N ILE A 70 -10.19 0.95 3.98
CA ILE A 70 -11.06 -0.19 4.33
C ILE A 70 -11.71 0.04 5.69
N LEU A 71 -10.93 0.48 6.68
CA LEU A 71 -11.44 0.78 8.03
C LEU A 71 -12.53 1.86 8.01
N ARG A 72 -12.30 2.97 7.29
CA ARG A 72 -13.30 4.05 7.16
C ARG A 72 -14.56 3.56 6.46
N ALA A 73 -14.42 2.86 5.34
CA ALA A 73 -15.57 2.30 4.64
C ALA A 73 -16.38 1.35 5.55
N ARG A 74 -15.71 0.55 6.39
CA ARG A 74 -16.40 -0.30 7.38
C ARG A 74 -17.11 0.52 8.47
N ASP A 75 -16.49 1.60 8.97
CA ASP A 75 -17.12 2.52 9.94
C ASP A 75 -18.40 3.15 9.36
N ASP A 76 -18.33 3.62 8.12
CA ASP A 76 -19.45 4.24 7.41
C ASP A 76 -20.58 3.22 7.20
N LEU A 77 -20.25 2.02 6.70
CA LEU A 77 -21.22 0.95 6.47
C LEU A 77 -21.94 0.52 7.75
N ILE A 78 -21.24 0.36 8.88
CA ILE A 78 -21.88 -0.01 10.15
C ILE A 78 -22.78 1.13 10.63
N THR A 79 -22.35 2.37 10.49
CA THR A 79 -23.17 3.54 10.88
C THR A 79 -24.44 3.64 10.04
N ASP A 80 -24.33 3.45 8.72
CA ASP A 80 -25.46 3.44 7.80
C ASP A 80 -26.46 2.33 8.15
N LEU A 81 -25.99 1.12 8.43
CA LEU A 81 -26.87 0.01 8.80
C LEU A 81 -27.58 0.22 10.13
N LEU A 82 -26.90 0.80 11.12
CA LEU A 82 -27.54 1.17 12.39
C LEU A 82 -28.63 2.23 12.15
N ASN A 83 -28.37 3.21 11.28
CA ASN A 83 -29.34 4.23 10.88
C ASN A 83 -30.52 3.68 10.06
N GLU A 84 -30.35 2.56 9.36
CA GLU A 84 -31.40 1.94 8.56
C GLU A 84 -32.41 1.17 9.43
N LEU A 85 -31.92 0.48 10.48
CA LEU A 85 -32.78 -0.29 11.38
C LEU A 85 -33.58 0.59 12.36
N LEU A 86 -33.02 1.70 12.85
CA LEU A 86 -33.67 2.62 13.82
C LEU A 86 -34.25 1.97 15.10
N GLU A 87 -33.86 0.73 15.41
CA GLU A 87 -34.35 -0.05 16.54
C GLU A 87 -33.54 0.16 17.82
N HIS A 88 -34.15 -0.18 18.97
CA HIS A 88 -33.47 -0.07 20.27
C HIS A 88 -32.47 -1.20 20.54
N GLN A 89 -32.73 -2.39 20.00
CA GLN A 89 -31.89 -3.57 20.19
C GLN A 89 -31.50 -4.15 18.83
N MET A 90 -30.20 -4.29 18.61
CA MET A 90 -29.64 -4.78 17.35
C MET A 90 -28.58 -5.85 17.62
N ILE A 91 -28.53 -6.85 16.74
CA ILE A 91 -27.59 -7.96 16.80
C ILE A 91 -26.79 -7.98 15.51
N VAL A 92 -25.47 -7.87 15.61
CA VAL A 92 -24.55 -7.80 14.49
C VAL A 92 -23.90 -9.16 14.27
N ARG A 93 -24.01 -9.69 13.06
CA ARG A 93 -23.37 -10.91 12.60
C ARG A 93 -22.26 -10.58 11.61
N CYS A 94 -21.08 -11.14 11.86
CA CYS A 94 -19.90 -10.95 11.02
C CYS A 94 -19.16 -12.27 10.79
N GLY A 95 -18.16 -12.27 9.90
CA GLY A 95 -17.25 -13.41 9.76
C GLY A 95 -16.32 -13.56 10.97
N LYS A 96 -15.91 -14.78 11.31
CA LYS A 96 -15.02 -15.07 12.45
C LYS A 96 -13.74 -14.24 12.43
N GLN A 97 -13.21 -13.99 11.23
CA GLN A 97 -11.96 -13.25 11.01
C GLN A 97 -12.10 -11.75 11.33
N ASP A 98 -13.29 -11.20 11.13
CA ASP A 98 -13.58 -9.78 11.26
C ASP A 98 -14.06 -9.39 12.67
N PHE A 99 -14.36 -10.36 13.53
CA PHE A 99 -14.86 -10.15 14.90
C PHE A 99 -14.12 -9.08 15.72
N PRO A 100 -12.77 -9.12 15.89
CA PRO A 100 -12.07 -8.12 16.69
C PRO A 100 -12.18 -6.71 16.09
N LEU A 101 -12.26 -6.63 14.76
CA LEU A 101 -12.36 -5.36 14.06
C LEU A 101 -13.76 -4.77 14.19
N VAL A 102 -14.80 -5.58 13.92
CA VAL A 102 -16.20 -5.17 14.04
C VAL A 102 -16.53 -4.74 15.46
N LYS A 103 -16.00 -5.43 16.47
CA LYS A 103 -16.16 -5.04 17.87
C LYS A 103 -15.63 -3.62 18.16
N ALA A 104 -14.45 -3.28 17.66
CA ALA A 104 -13.89 -1.94 17.84
C ALA A 104 -14.72 -0.86 17.12
N VAL A 105 -15.22 -1.17 15.92
CA VAL A 105 -16.04 -0.24 15.13
C VAL A 105 -17.41 -0.02 15.79
N VAL A 106 -18.09 -1.08 16.21
CA VAL A 106 -19.39 -0.99 16.89
C VAL A 106 -19.30 -0.14 18.16
N GLN A 107 -18.26 -0.32 18.97
CA GLN A 107 -18.05 0.50 20.16
C GLN A 107 -17.90 2.00 19.85
N LYS A 108 -17.31 2.33 18.70
CA LYS A 108 -17.17 3.71 18.22
C LYS A 108 -18.46 4.25 17.59
N ALA A 109 -19.26 3.40 16.96
CA ALA A 109 -20.50 3.78 16.28
C ALA A 109 -21.64 4.10 17.26
N ILE A 110 -21.76 3.40 18.39
CA ILE A 110 -22.80 3.64 19.41
C ILE A 110 -22.90 5.12 19.84
N PRO A 111 -21.82 5.82 20.25
CA PRO A 111 -21.91 7.22 20.63
C PRO A 111 -22.26 8.14 19.45
N MET A 112 -21.77 7.86 18.24
CA MET A 112 -22.10 8.64 17.05
C MET A 112 -23.58 8.52 16.69
N TYR A 113 -24.11 7.30 16.74
CA TYR A 113 -25.52 7.03 16.52
C TYR A 113 -26.41 7.74 17.55
N LYS A 114 -26.05 7.67 18.84
CA LYS A 114 -26.78 8.34 19.92
C LYS A 114 -26.86 9.86 19.73
N ILE A 115 -25.82 10.49 19.18
CA ILE A 115 -25.82 11.92 18.86
C ILE A 115 -26.76 12.22 17.68
N ALA A 116 -26.71 11.39 16.63
CA ALA A 116 -27.50 11.58 15.42
C ALA A 116 -29.01 11.37 15.64
N THR A 117 -29.40 10.28 16.31
CA THR A 117 -30.80 9.86 16.44
C THR A 117 -31.42 10.20 17.79
N LYS A 118 -30.62 10.65 18.78
CA LYS A 118 -31.03 10.93 20.17
C LYS A 118 -31.64 9.72 20.91
N ASN A 119 -31.57 8.53 20.33
CA ASN A 119 -32.07 7.29 20.91
C ASN A 119 -30.90 6.49 21.49
N ASN A 120 -31.14 5.79 22.60
CA ASN A 120 -30.20 4.79 23.08
C ASN A 120 -30.33 3.52 22.24
N VAL A 121 -29.23 2.84 21.96
CA VAL A 121 -29.21 1.55 21.26
C VAL A 121 -28.32 0.58 22.01
N ASP A 122 -28.81 -0.64 22.19
CA ASP A 122 -28.03 -1.79 22.61
C ASP A 122 -27.62 -2.60 21.37
N VAL A 123 -26.33 -2.60 21.05
CA VAL A 123 -25.77 -3.33 19.92
C VAL A 123 -24.94 -4.50 20.45
N GLN A 124 -25.41 -5.72 20.19
CA GLN A 124 -24.72 -6.95 20.57
C GLN A 124 -24.12 -7.63 19.35
N ILE A 125 -22.99 -8.32 19.50
CA ILE A 125 -22.36 -9.07 18.41
C ILE A 125 -22.63 -10.54 18.65
N ASP A 126 -23.21 -11.21 17.66
CA ASP A 126 -23.49 -12.64 17.67
C ASP A 126 -22.16 -13.41 17.67
N GLN A 127 -21.98 -14.28 18.68
CA GLN A 127 -20.79 -15.13 18.85
C GLN A 127 -21.08 -16.61 18.57
N GLU A 128 -22.34 -16.96 18.34
CA GLU A 128 -22.78 -18.34 18.11
C GLU A 128 -23.00 -18.61 16.63
N SER A 129 -23.57 -17.64 15.90
CA SER A 129 -23.80 -17.75 14.46
C SER A 129 -23.00 -16.69 13.70
N TYR A 130 -21.94 -17.14 13.02
CA TYR A 130 -21.11 -16.30 12.14
C TYR A 130 -21.59 -16.38 10.69
N LEU A 131 -21.13 -15.43 9.87
CA LEU A 131 -21.27 -15.56 8.41
C LEU A 131 -20.50 -16.79 7.89
N PRO A 132 -21.01 -17.45 6.82
CA PRO A 132 -20.29 -18.52 6.13
C PRO A 132 -18.88 -18.09 5.72
N GLU A 133 -17.93 -19.03 5.75
CA GLU A 133 -16.51 -18.78 5.39
C GLU A 133 -16.31 -18.55 3.88
N ASP A 134 -17.31 -18.89 3.06
CA ASP A 134 -17.31 -18.69 1.60
C ASP A 134 -17.59 -17.23 1.19
N ILE A 135 -18.06 -16.40 2.13
CA ILE A 135 -18.37 -15.00 1.90
C ILE A 135 -17.09 -14.17 2.02
N ALA A 136 -16.85 -13.26 1.05
CA ALA A 136 -15.64 -12.43 1.03
C ALA A 136 -15.56 -11.44 2.21
N GLY A 137 -16.71 -11.16 2.83
CA GLY A 137 -16.83 -10.43 4.09
C GLY A 137 -18.15 -9.68 4.21
N GLY A 138 -18.14 -8.62 5.02
CA GLY A 138 -19.31 -7.79 5.26
C GLY A 138 -19.99 -8.10 6.59
N VAL A 139 -21.15 -7.48 6.79
CA VAL A 139 -21.87 -7.50 8.05
C VAL A 139 -23.36 -7.66 7.78
N GLU A 140 -24.03 -8.50 8.56
CA GLU A 140 -25.49 -8.56 8.62
C GLU A 140 -25.94 -8.05 9.98
N ILE A 141 -26.99 -7.22 10.02
CA ILE A 141 -27.60 -6.75 11.27
C ILE A 141 -29.03 -7.27 11.36
N TYR A 142 -29.35 -7.79 12.52
CA TYR A 142 -30.67 -8.27 12.91
C TYR A 142 -31.26 -7.33 13.96
N ASN A 143 -32.60 -7.22 14.00
CA ASN A 143 -33.27 -6.67 15.18
C ASN A 143 -33.22 -7.66 16.35
N GLY A 144 -33.58 -7.22 17.56
CA GLY A 144 -33.64 -8.09 18.75
C GLY A 144 -34.49 -9.37 18.57
N ASP A 145 -35.56 -9.29 17.78
CA ASP A 145 -36.45 -10.43 17.49
C ASP A 145 -35.96 -11.34 16.34
N HIS A 146 -34.82 -11.03 15.70
CA HIS A 146 -34.29 -11.70 14.52
C HIS A 146 -35.23 -11.73 13.30
N LYS A 147 -36.27 -10.88 13.26
CA LYS A 147 -37.25 -10.84 12.16
C LYS A 147 -36.81 -9.95 11.01
N ILE A 148 -36.23 -8.80 11.34
CA ILE A 148 -35.75 -7.84 10.36
C ILE A 148 -34.24 -8.08 10.21
N LYS A 149 -33.81 -8.31 8.97
CA LYS A 149 -32.42 -8.50 8.62
C LYS A 149 -32.02 -7.47 7.56
N VAL A 150 -30.92 -6.78 7.82
CA VAL A 150 -30.26 -5.92 6.83
C VAL A 150 -28.89 -6.52 6.52
N SER A 151 -28.70 -6.93 5.26
CA SER A 151 -27.47 -7.58 4.80
C SER A 151 -26.62 -6.61 3.99
N ASN A 152 -25.41 -6.33 4.46
CA ASN A 152 -24.43 -5.50 3.78
C ASN A 152 -23.18 -6.30 3.44
N THR A 153 -23.41 -7.44 2.79
CA THR A 153 -22.32 -8.23 2.19
C THR A 153 -22.05 -7.74 0.77
N PRO A 154 -20.81 -7.82 0.28
CA PRO A 154 -20.47 -7.50 -1.11
C PRO A 154 -21.38 -8.20 -2.12
N GLU A 155 -21.73 -9.46 -1.86
CA GLU A 155 -22.60 -10.30 -2.67
C GLU A 155 -24.02 -9.71 -2.73
N SER A 156 -24.60 -9.32 -1.58
CA SER A 156 -25.93 -8.70 -1.53
C SER A 156 -25.98 -7.38 -2.32
N ARG A 157 -24.90 -6.59 -2.26
CA ARG A 157 -24.78 -5.35 -3.02
C ARG A 157 -24.61 -5.60 -4.52
N LEU A 158 -23.80 -6.59 -4.88
CA LEU A 158 -23.59 -7.00 -6.26
C LEU A 158 -24.90 -7.48 -6.89
N ASP A 159 -25.67 -8.30 -6.18
CA ASP A 159 -26.98 -8.78 -6.64
C ASP A 159 -27.97 -7.64 -6.82
N LEU A 160 -28.03 -6.70 -5.88
CA LEU A 160 -28.90 -5.53 -5.98
C LEU A 160 -28.54 -4.65 -7.19
N ILE A 161 -27.25 -4.37 -7.39
CA ILE A 161 -26.77 -3.60 -8.54
C ILE A 161 -27.03 -4.36 -9.84
N ALA A 162 -26.74 -5.66 -9.86
CA ALA A 162 -26.98 -6.50 -11.02
C ALA A 162 -28.45 -6.42 -11.44
N GLN A 163 -29.39 -6.60 -10.50
CA GLN A 163 -30.83 -6.49 -10.78
C GLN A 163 -31.24 -5.11 -11.33
N GLN A 164 -30.67 -4.03 -10.82
CA GLN A 164 -30.94 -2.67 -11.30
C GLN A 164 -30.36 -2.42 -12.69
N MET A 165 -29.18 -2.96 -12.97
CA MET A 165 -28.46 -2.80 -14.24
C MET A 165 -28.87 -3.84 -15.30
N MET A 166 -29.61 -4.89 -14.93
CA MET A 166 -30.06 -5.95 -15.85
C MET A 166 -30.75 -5.42 -17.12
N PRO A 167 -31.60 -4.38 -17.07
CA PRO A 167 -32.20 -3.81 -18.28
C PRO A 167 -31.15 -3.25 -19.26
N GLU A 168 -30.13 -2.57 -18.75
CA GLU A 168 -29.04 -2.01 -19.56
C GLU A 168 -28.15 -3.12 -20.13
N VAL A 169 -27.81 -4.10 -19.30
CA VAL A 169 -27.05 -5.28 -19.72
C VAL A 169 -27.81 -6.05 -20.80
N ARG A 170 -29.13 -6.22 -20.64
CA ARG A 170 -29.99 -6.85 -21.65
C ARG A 170 -29.99 -6.04 -22.95
N GLY A 171 -30.15 -4.73 -22.88
CA GLY A 171 -30.13 -3.86 -24.06
C GLY A 171 -28.78 -3.90 -24.79
N ALA A 172 -27.67 -3.94 -24.06
CA ALA A 172 -26.33 -4.04 -24.61
C ALA A 172 -26.05 -5.41 -25.26
N LEU A 173 -26.57 -6.50 -24.68
CA LEU A 173 -26.34 -7.87 -25.18
C LEU A 173 -27.28 -8.28 -26.30
N PHE A 174 -28.56 -7.91 -26.23
CA PHE A 174 -29.62 -8.41 -27.12
C PHE A 174 -30.23 -7.33 -28.02
N GLY A 175 -29.81 -6.07 -27.88
CA GLY A 175 -30.42 -4.94 -28.59
C GLY A 175 -31.71 -4.45 -27.93
N ALA A 176 -32.25 -3.34 -28.45
CA ALA A 176 -33.55 -2.84 -28.02
C ALA A 176 -34.68 -3.80 -28.46
N ASN A 177 -35.72 -3.93 -27.65
CA ASN A 177 -36.94 -4.63 -28.08
C ASN A 177 -37.64 -3.77 -29.15
N ASP A 178 -37.85 -4.33 -30.34
CA ASP A 178 -38.80 -3.83 -31.33
C ASP A 178 -40.26 -4.08 -30.89
#